data_AF-A0A7C4ANS1-F1
#
_entry.id   AF-A0A7C4ANS1-F1
#
_cell.length_a   1.000
_cell.length_b   1.000
_cell.length_c   1.000
_cell.angle_alpha   90.00
_cell.angle_beta   90.00
_cell.angle_gamma   90.00
#
_symmetry.space_group_name_H-M   'P 1'
#
loop_
_entity.id
_entity.type
_entity.pdbx_description
1 polymer ?
#
loop_
_entity_poly.entity_id
_entity_poly.type
_entity_poly.pdbx_seq_one_letter_code
_entity_poly.pdbx_strand_id
1 'polypeptide(L)'
;NPTHEVYLTAAEASKIPRNLLSDLSASPSVAGAGSVSVATYQPNAVGLIASVHRPVLLMLADTYYPGWKAFDNGREVPLLRVNHTLRGVILEPGEHDILFVFKPSSLVLGAWLSLAAAGACLLCLIVKRKRSDRYKKPLSMQTP
;
A
#
# COMPACT_ATOMS: atom_id res chain seq x y z
N ASN A 1 21.04 4.92 9.35
CA ASN A 1 20.98 4.21 8.06
C ASN A 1 20.55 2.78 8.35
N PRO A 2 19.23 2.45 8.42
CA PRO A 2 18.83 1.10 8.77
C PRO A 2 18.84 0.24 7.51
N THR A 3 19.75 -0.72 7.49
CA THR A 3 19.86 -1.83 6.56
C THR A 3 18.66 -2.74 6.78
N HIS A 4 17.60 -2.58 5.98
CA HIS A 4 16.49 -3.53 5.99
C HIS A 4 16.87 -4.71 5.08
N GLU A 5 17.20 -5.83 5.71
CA GLU A 5 17.65 -7.06 5.06
C GLU A 5 16.52 -7.66 4.20
N VAL A 6 16.79 -7.85 2.91
CA VAL A 6 15.90 -8.52 1.97
C VAL A 6 16.34 -9.98 1.88
N TYR A 7 15.48 -10.91 2.30
CA TYR A 7 15.79 -12.35 2.24
C TYR A 7 15.15 -12.96 0.99
N LEU A 8 15.96 -13.65 0.18
CA LEU A 8 15.52 -14.53 -0.89
C LEU A 8 15.50 -15.95 -0.32
N THR A 9 14.32 -16.55 -0.18
CA THR A 9 14.25 -17.95 0.27
C THR A 9 13.19 -18.69 -0.52
N ALA A 10 13.57 -19.67 -1.33
CA ALA A 10 12.67 -20.76 -1.72
C ALA A 10 13.26 -22.09 -1.33
N ALA A 11 12.69 -22.64 -0.26
CA ALA A 11 12.06 -23.95 -0.17
C ALA A 11 11.82 -24.17 1.34
N GLU A 12 10.66 -24.71 1.70
CA GLU A 12 10.37 -25.20 3.06
C GLU A 12 9.98 -24.22 4.17
N ALA A 13 9.13 -23.23 3.85
CA ALA A 13 8.40 -22.48 4.89
C ALA A 13 7.37 -23.33 5.69
N SER A 14 7.17 -24.62 5.36
CA SER A 14 6.27 -25.52 6.10
C SER A 14 6.97 -26.54 7.01
N LYS A 15 8.31 -26.54 7.09
CA LYS A 15 9.06 -27.64 7.74
C LYS A 15 10.30 -27.23 8.55
N ILE A 16 10.32 -26.03 9.14
CA ILE A 16 11.49 -25.53 9.87
C ILE A 16 11.47 -25.96 11.35
N PRO A 17 12.40 -26.81 11.82
CA PRO A 17 12.55 -27.13 13.23
C PRO A 17 13.17 -25.95 14.01
N ARG A 18 12.73 -25.80 15.27
CA ARG A 18 12.98 -24.64 16.15
C ARG A 18 14.45 -24.38 16.49
N ASN A 19 15.35 -25.30 16.15
CA ASN A 19 16.78 -25.29 16.44
C ASN A 19 17.64 -24.59 15.37
N LEU A 20 17.07 -24.15 14.24
CA LEU A 20 17.83 -23.46 13.18
C LEU A 20 18.10 -21.97 13.45
N LEU A 21 17.54 -21.40 14.53
CA LEU A 21 17.65 -19.97 14.85
C LEU A 21 19.05 -19.54 15.34
N SER A 22 19.87 -20.48 15.82
CA SER A 22 21.26 -20.23 16.23
C SER A 22 22.23 -20.09 15.05
N ASP A 23 21.91 -20.72 13.91
CA ASP A 23 22.77 -20.74 12.71
C ASP A 23 22.53 -19.55 11.78
N LEU A 24 21.49 -18.74 12.02
CA LEU A 24 21.13 -17.56 11.22
C LEU A 24 22.01 -16.32 11.49
N SER A 25 22.98 -16.41 12.40
CA SER A 25 24.02 -15.37 12.59
C SER A 25 25.04 -15.33 11.45
N ALA A 26 25.09 -16.39 10.62
CA ALA A 26 25.74 -16.36 9.32
C ALA A 26 24.67 -16.13 8.26
N SER A 27 24.48 -14.88 7.84
CA SER A 27 23.56 -14.52 6.76
C SER A 27 23.82 -15.41 5.54
N PRO A 28 22.92 -16.36 5.20
CA PRO A 28 23.01 -17.03 3.93
C PRO A 28 22.29 -16.10 2.96
N SER A 29 23.03 -15.15 2.39
CA SER A 29 22.80 -14.90 0.98
C SER A 29 22.98 -16.28 0.36
N VAL A 30 21.90 -16.94 -0.03
CA VAL A 30 22.00 -18.20 -0.77
C VAL A 30 22.61 -17.79 -2.10
N ALA A 31 23.94 -17.78 -2.13
CA ALA A 31 24.75 -17.43 -3.28
C ALA A 31 24.29 -18.33 -4.43
N GLY A 32 23.57 -17.75 -5.39
CA GLY A 32 23.05 -18.47 -6.57
C GLY A 32 21.53 -18.54 -6.72
N ALA A 33 20.71 -18.03 -5.79
CA ALA A 33 19.25 -17.95 -6.04
C ALA A 33 18.87 -16.75 -6.93
N GLY A 34 19.61 -15.66 -6.81
CA GLY A 34 19.33 -14.39 -7.46
C GLY A 34 19.97 -13.20 -6.75
N SER A 35 19.76 -12.01 -7.29
CA SER A 35 20.11 -10.74 -6.66
C SER A 35 18.85 -9.89 -6.46
N VAL A 36 18.87 -9.01 -5.47
CA VAL A 36 17.79 -8.05 -5.23
C VAL A 36 18.39 -6.74 -4.76
N SER A 37 17.84 -5.63 -5.26
CA SER A 37 18.22 -4.28 -4.88
C SER A 37 16.98 -3.43 -4.64
N VAL A 38 17.09 -2.48 -3.72
CA VAL A 38 16.00 -1.55 -3.41
C VAL A 38 16.11 -0.36 -4.35
N ALA A 39 15.13 -0.20 -5.26
CA ALA A 39 15.07 0.93 -6.17
C ALA A 39 14.40 2.15 -5.54
N THR A 40 13.41 1.96 -4.68
CA THR A 40 12.69 3.06 -4.01
C THR A 40 12.17 2.62 -2.66
N TYR A 41 12.28 3.49 -1.67
CA TYR A 41 11.75 3.26 -0.34
C TYR A 41 10.99 4.49 0.15
N GLN A 42 9.67 4.41 0.11
CA GLN A 42 8.74 5.43 0.60
C GLN A 42 7.76 4.79 1.60
N PRO A 43 7.19 5.59 2.52
CA PRO A 43 6.24 5.07 3.52
C PRO A 43 5.03 4.32 2.93
N ASN A 44 4.61 4.70 1.71
CA ASN A 44 3.48 4.14 1.00
C ASN A 44 3.86 3.31 -0.23
N ALA A 45 5.15 3.21 -0.56
CA ALA A 45 5.62 2.50 -1.75
C ALA A 45 7.04 1.97 -1.57
N VAL A 46 7.26 0.68 -1.84
CA VAL A 46 8.58 0.05 -1.84
C VAL A 46 8.80 -0.61 -3.19
N GLY A 47 9.82 -0.16 -3.92
CA GLY A 47 10.23 -0.69 -5.22
C GLY A 47 11.50 -1.51 -5.09
N LEU A 48 11.48 -2.73 -5.61
CA LEU A 48 12.60 -3.67 -5.59
C LEU A 48 12.88 -4.16 -7.02
N ILE A 49 14.15 -4.26 -7.39
CA ILE A 49 14.58 -4.90 -8.63
C ILE A 49 15.23 -6.22 -8.25
N ALA A 50 14.70 -7.32 -8.76
CA ALA A 50 15.19 -8.67 -8.48
C ALA A 50 15.48 -9.44 -9.77
N SER A 51 16.59 -10.18 -9.77
CA SER A 51 16.96 -11.12 -10.83
C SER A 51 17.12 -12.49 -10.21
N VAL A 52 16.32 -13.47 -10.65
CA VAL A 52 16.23 -14.78 -9.99
C VAL A 52 16.34 -15.92 -11.01
N HIS A 53 17.06 -16.98 -10.66
CA HIS A 53 17.37 -18.08 -11.58
C HIS A 53 16.50 -19.32 -11.37
N ARG A 54 15.67 -19.30 -10.32
CA ARG A 54 14.74 -20.36 -9.93
C ARG A 54 13.55 -19.73 -9.21
N PRO A 55 12.42 -20.43 -9.05
CA PRO A 55 11.30 -19.90 -8.28
C PRO A 55 11.75 -19.53 -6.86
N VAL A 56 11.47 -18.30 -6.42
CA VAL A 56 11.83 -17.81 -5.08
C VAL A 56 10.67 -17.11 -4.39
N LEU A 57 10.58 -17.22 -3.07
CA LEU A 57 9.76 -16.32 -2.27
C LEU A 57 10.64 -15.14 -1.86
N LEU A 58 10.34 -13.98 -2.42
CA LEU A 58 10.92 -12.72 -1.96
C LEU A 58 10.13 -12.25 -0.75
N MET A 59 10.82 -11.95 0.34
CA MET A 59 10.21 -11.42 1.56
C MET A 59 10.77 -10.05 1.91
N LEU A 60 9.86 -9.13 2.21
CA LEU A 60 10.16 -7.83 2.77
C LEU A 60 9.84 -7.84 4.27
N ALA A 61 10.86 -7.57 5.08
CA ALA A 61 10.77 -7.48 6.53
C ALA A 61 10.17 -6.15 7.00
N ASP A 62 8.98 -5.83 6.50
CA ASP A 62 8.22 -4.63 6.84
C ASP A 62 6.80 -4.99 7.32
N THR A 63 6.30 -4.25 8.31
CA THR A 63 5.08 -4.60 9.06
C THR A 63 3.86 -4.64 8.14
N TYR A 64 3.25 -5.82 7.97
CA TYR A 64 2.04 -6.02 7.18
C TYR A 64 0.87 -5.24 7.76
N TYR A 65 0.40 -4.24 7.02
CA TYR A 65 -0.89 -3.57 7.25
C TYR A 65 -1.91 -3.99 6.17
N PRO A 66 -3.20 -4.18 6.49
CA PRO A 66 -4.21 -4.42 5.47
C PRO A 66 -4.29 -3.22 4.51
N GLY A 67 -4.24 -3.47 3.20
CA GLY A 67 -4.27 -2.43 2.17
C GLY A 67 -3.02 -2.34 1.29
N TRP A 68 -1.97 -3.13 1.57
CA TRP A 68 -0.86 -3.30 0.63
C TRP A 68 -1.26 -4.14 -0.58
N LYS A 69 -0.79 -3.73 -1.75
CA LYS A 69 -0.83 -4.48 -3.01
C LYS A 69 0.58 -4.69 -3.51
N ALA A 70 0.81 -5.81 -4.19
CA ALA A 70 2.07 -6.10 -4.86
C ALA A 70 1.86 -6.13 -6.37
N PHE A 71 2.85 -5.62 -7.09
CA PHE A 71 2.91 -5.67 -8.54
C PHE A 71 4.24 -6.24 -8.97
N ASP A 72 4.23 -7.12 -9.96
CA ASP A 72 5.42 -7.64 -10.64
C ASP A 72 5.34 -7.21 -12.10
N ASN A 73 6.32 -6.42 -12.56
CA ASN A 73 6.37 -5.85 -13.90
C ASN A 73 5.04 -5.14 -14.29
N GLY A 74 4.44 -4.45 -13.32
CA GLY A 74 3.18 -3.70 -13.47
C GLY A 74 1.89 -4.54 -13.36
N ARG A 75 1.97 -5.86 -13.20
CA ARG A 75 0.79 -6.73 -13.02
C ARG A 75 0.55 -7.02 -11.54
N GLU A 76 -0.68 -6.89 -11.07
CA GLU A 76 -1.02 -7.19 -9.68
C GLU A 76 -0.82 -8.69 -9.40
N VAL A 77 -0.01 -8.99 -8.39
CA VAL A 77 0.32 -10.36 -7.96
C VAL A 77 -0.16 -10.62 -6.54
N PRO A 78 -0.47 -11.88 -6.18
CA PRO A 78 -0.88 -12.21 -4.82
C PRO A 78 0.20 -11.82 -3.80
N LEU A 79 -0.18 -10.95 -2.86
CA LEU A 79 0.66 -10.59 -1.72
C LEU A 79 0.48 -11.65 -0.63
N LEU A 80 1.56 -12.35 -0.31
CA LEU A 80 1.59 -13.34 0.76
C LEU A 80 1.90 -12.66 2.09
N ARG A 81 1.11 -13.00 3.11
CA ARG A 81 1.38 -12.64 4.50
C ARG A 81 2.19 -13.76 5.13
N VAL A 82 3.46 -13.51 5.40
CA VAL A 82 4.39 -14.48 5.98
C VAL A 82 4.63 -14.11 7.45
N ASN A 83 4.64 -15.09 8.36
CA ASN A 83 4.93 -14.88 9.79
C ASN A 83 4.14 -13.72 10.45
N HIS A 84 2.86 -13.57 10.10
CA HIS A 84 1.93 -12.56 10.62
C HIS A 84 2.26 -11.08 10.34
N THR A 85 3.50 -10.71 10.11
CA THR A 85 3.94 -9.33 9.89
C THR A 85 4.76 -9.12 8.63
N LEU A 86 5.28 -10.16 7.96
CA LEU A 86 6.10 -10.01 6.78
C LEU A 86 5.25 -10.04 5.50
N ARG A 87 5.75 -9.37 4.47
CA ARG A 87 5.15 -9.32 3.14
C ARG A 87 6.00 -10.12 2.17
N GLY A 88 5.40 -10.91 1.30
CA GLY A 88 6.16 -11.65 0.30
C GLY A 88 5.43 -11.88 -1.01
N VAL A 89 6.20 -12.15 -2.05
CA VAL A 89 5.74 -12.46 -3.41
C VAL A 89 6.56 -13.62 -3.94
N ILE A 90 5.89 -14.57 -4.61
CA ILE A 90 6.58 -15.65 -5.33
C ILE A 90 6.98 -15.10 -6.69
N LEU A 91 8.27 -15.23 -7.00
CA LEU A 91 8.86 -14.87 -8.29
C LEU A 91 9.21 -16.15 -9.04
N GLU A 92 8.84 -16.21 -10.31
CA GLU A 92 9.35 -17.21 -11.24
C GLU A 92 10.78 -16.84 -11.70
N PRO A 93 11.52 -17.71 -12.40
CA PRO A 93 12.83 -17.35 -12.92
C PRO A 93 12.75 -16.16 -13.91
N GLY A 94 13.57 -15.13 -13.70
CA GLY A 94 13.61 -13.95 -14.58
C GLY A 94 14.02 -12.65 -13.88
N GLU A 95 13.81 -11.56 -14.61
CA GLU A 95 13.97 -10.18 -14.13
C GLU A 95 12.60 -9.64 -13.69
N HIS A 96 12.58 -9.02 -12.51
CA HIS A 96 11.36 -8.54 -11.87
C HIS A 96 11.54 -7.11 -11.37
N ASP A 97 10.62 -6.23 -11.78
CA ASP A 97 10.37 -4.94 -11.14
C ASP A 97 9.17 -5.07 -10.21
N ILE A 98 9.45 -5.11 -8.91
CA ILE A 98 8.49 -5.43 -7.87
C ILE A 98 8.12 -4.15 -7.15
N LEU A 99 6.84 -3.83 -7.15
CA LEU A 99 6.31 -2.66 -6.47
C LEU A 99 5.28 -3.05 -5.43
N PHE A 100 5.59 -2.78 -4.16
CA PHE A 100 4.62 -2.80 -3.08
C PHE A 100 4.02 -1.41 -2.93
N VAL A 101 2.69 -1.28 -3.01
CA VAL A 101 2.00 0.01 -2.83
C VAL A 101 0.92 -0.11 -1.77
N PHE A 102 0.89 0.84 -0.85
CA PHE A 102 -0.15 0.95 0.16
C PHE A 102 -1.34 1.74 -0.39
N LYS A 103 -2.48 1.06 -0.57
CA LYS A 103 -3.75 1.66 -1.02
C LYS A 103 -4.85 1.39 0.02
N PRO A 104 -4.91 2.18 1.10
CA PRO A 104 -5.91 1.98 2.14
C PRO A 104 -7.32 2.35 1.64
N SER A 105 -8.29 1.48 1.89
CA SER A 105 -9.70 1.71 1.55
C SER A 105 -10.31 2.90 2.33
N SER A 106 -9.75 3.22 3.50
CA SER A 106 -10.17 4.36 4.32
C SER A 106 -9.98 5.70 3.62
N LEU A 107 -8.96 5.83 2.75
CA LEU A 107 -8.74 7.06 1.98
C LEU A 107 -9.88 7.31 0.99
N VAL A 108 -10.36 6.24 0.34
CA VAL A 108 -11.50 6.31 -0.60
C VAL A 108 -12.77 6.69 0.16
N LEU A 109 -13.02 6.07 1.31
CA LEU A 109 -14.18 6.38 2.15
C LEU A 109 -14.14 7.84 2.66
N GLY A 110 -12.97 8.30 3.12
CA GLY A 110 -12.78 9.68 3.57
C GLY A 110 -12.98 10.72 2.48
N ALA A 111 -12.59 10.41 1.23
CA ALA A 111 -12.85 11.26 0.07
C ALA A 111 -14.36 11.39 -0.21
N TRP A 112 -15.11 10.28 -0.17
CA TRP A 112 -16.57 10.30 -0.35
C TRP A 112 -17.28 11.09 0.75
N LEU A 113 -16.89 10.92 2.01
CA LEU A 113 -17.44 11.67 3.14
C LEU A 113 -17.16 13.17 3.02
N SER A 114 -15.93 13.53 2.66
CA SER A 114 -15.54 14.93 2.42
C SER A 114 -16.37 15.56 1.30
N LEU A 115 -16.58 14.83 0.20
CA LEU A 115 -17.38 15.30 -0.93
C LEU A 115 -18.85 15.49 -0.54
N ALA A 116 -19.42 14.55 0.23
CA ALA A 116 -20.79 14.66 0.74
C ALA A 116 -20.95 15.87 1.68
N ALA A 117 -20.00 16.08 2.60
CA ALA A 117 -20.01 17.22 3.51
C ALA A 117 -19.88 18.56 2.76
N ALA A 118 -18.99 18.64 1.76
CA ALA A 118 -18.84 19.82 0.91
C ALA A 118 -20.14 20.11 0.13
N GLY A 119 -20.77 19.09 -0.45
CA GLY A 119 -22.05 19.21 -1.14
C GLY A 119 -23.19 19.70 -0.23
N ALA A 120 -23.28 19.16 0.98
CA ALA A 120 -24.25 19.60 1.99
C ALA A 120 -24.03 21.05 2.41
N CYS A 121 -22.76 21.45 2.62
CA CYS A 121 -22.40 22.83 2.96
C CYS A 121 -22.78 23.80 1.82
N LEU A 122 -22.46 23.44 0.58
CA LEU A 122 -22.81 24.24 -0.60
C LEU A 122 -24.33 24.41 -0.74
N LEU A 123 -25.09 23.33 -0.54
CA LEU A 123 -26.55 23.36 -0.56
C LEU A 123 -27.12 24.30 0.52
N CYS A 124 -26.60 24.20 1.75
CA CYS A 124 -26.97 25.10 2.84
C CYS A 124 -26.71 26.57 2.52
N LEU A 125 -25.57 26.89 1.89
CA LEU A 125 -25.23 28.26 1.47
C LEU A 125 -26.17 28.77 0.36
N ILE A 126 -26.52 27.94 -0.61
CA ILE A 126 -27.46 28.29 -1.69
C ILE A 126 -28.85 28.56 -1.12
N VAL A 127 -29.32 27.70 -0.20
CA VAL A 127 -30.62 27.88 0.47
C VAL A 127 -30.63 29.17 1.30
N LYS A 128 -29.54 29.46 2.03
CA LYS A 128 -29.41 30.73 2.78
C LYS A 128 -29.42 31.96 1.87
N ARG A 129 -28.68 31.95 0.75
CA ARG A 129 -28.72 33.06 -0.24
C ARG A 129 -30.12 33.29 -0.78
N LYS A 130 -30.80 32.23 -1.25
CA LYS A 130 -32.17 32.33 -1.77
C LYS A 130 -33.17 32.88 -0.73
N ARG A 131 -33.00 32.55 0.55
CA ARG A 131 -33.84 33.09 1.63
C ARG A 131 -33.55 34.56 1.91
N SER A 132 -32.29 34.99 1.87
CA SER A 132 -31.90 36.39 2.06
C SER A 132 -32.42 37.29 0.93
N ASP A 133 -32.36 36.81 -0.32
CA ASP A 133 -32.89 37.55 -1.47
C ASP A 133 -34.42 37.70 -1.45
N ARG A 134 -35.14 36.71 -0.89
CA ARG A 134 -36.61 36.81 -0.70
C ARG A 134 -37.02 37.83 0.36
N TYR A 135 -36.20 38.04 1.40
CA TYR A 135 -36.53 38.99 2.48
C TYR A 135 -36.27 40.45 2.09
N LYS A 136 -35.47 40.70 1.03
CA LYS A 136 -35.19 42.05 0.51
C LYS A 136 -36.20 42.56 -0.52
N LYS A 137 -37.30 41.86 -0.78
CA LYS A 137 -38.38 42.39 -1.64
C LYS A 137 -39.04 43.57 -0.89
N PRO A 138 -38.92 44.83 -1.36
CA PRO A 138 -39.35 45.98 -0.58
C PRO A 138 -40.88 46.04 -0.51
N LEU A 139 -41.41 46.30 0.69
CA LEU A 139 -42.77 46.81 0.86
C LEU A 139 -42.81 48.22 0.26
N SER A 140 -43.05 48.32 -1.04
CA SER A 140 -43.45 49.57 -1.67
C SER A 140 -44.93 49.49 -2.03
N MET A 141 -45.65 50.54 -1.63
CA MET A 141 -47.03 50.89 -2.00
C MET A 141 -48.12 50.37 -1.08
N GLN A 142 -48.51 51.23 -0.14
CA GLN A 142 -49.89 51.71 -0.06
C GLN A 142 -49.89 53.10 0.61
N THR A 143 -49.94 54.14 -0.22
CA THR A 143 -50.41 55.49 0.14
C THR A 143 -51.72 55.71 -0.60
N PRO A 144 -52.83 56.07 0.07
CA PRO A 144 -53.80 56.95 -0.54
C PRO A 144 -53.30 58.40 -0.52
#